data_AF-A0A8T7MDB6-F1
#
_entry.id   AF-A0A8T7MDB6-F1
#
_cell.length_a   1.000
_cell.length_b   1.000
_cell.length_c   1.000
_cell.angle_alpha   90.00
_cell.angle_beta   90.00
_cell.angle_gamma   90.00
#
_symmetry.space_group_name_H-M   'P 1'
#
loop_
_entity.id
_entity.type
_entity.pdbx_description
1 polymer ?
#
loop_
_entity_poly.entity_id
_entity_poly.type
_entity_poly.pdbx_seq_one_letter_code
_entity_poly.pdbx_strand_id
1 'polypeptide(L)'
;MEEQFCARRAKLRQVLREYPTYSNRQLAQAVECSMNWVKKWKKRLREADPQDEKVLWNRSSARKTPQPKPTRDPRIVARVLEIRDHPPDNLQRVPGPKTISYFLNKDQVLKDLKLIPPTSTSTIWEILVEKG
;
A
#
# COMPACT_ATOMS: atom_id res chain seq x y z
N MET A 1 -4.86 11.86 -15.39
CA MET A 1 -4.44 10.48 -15.74
C MET A 1 -5.54 9.45 -15.46
N GLU A 2 -6.21 9.47 -14.31
CA GLU A 2 -7.39 8.61 -14.02
C GLU A 2 -8.55 8.83 -15.00
N GLU A 3 -8.80 10.06 -15.45
CA GLU A 3 -9.87 10.40 -16.41
C GLU A 3 -9.72 9.65 -17.75
N GLN A 4 -8.49 9.55 -18.28
CA GLN A 4 -8.22 8.80 -19.51
C GLN A 4 -8.51 7.30 -19.34
N PHE A 5 -8.23 6.75 -18.16
CA PHE A 5 -8.56 5.36 -17.85
C PHE A 5 -10.07 5.16 -17.65
N CYS A 6 -10.77 6.13 -17.05
CA CYS A 6 -12.22 6.11 -16.93
C CYS A 6 -12.89 6.11 -18.31
N ALA A 7 -12.47 7.03 -19.20
CA ALA A 7 -12.96 7.11 -20.58
C ALA A 7 -12.73 5.81 -21.37
N ARG A 8 -11.55 5.19 -21.24
CA ARG A 8 -11.26 3.87 -21.86
C ARG A 8 -12.18 2.77 -21.33
N ARG A 9 -12.50 2.75 -20.03
CA ARG A 9 -13.42 1.74 -19.44
C ARG A 9 -14.84 1.96 -19.92
N ALA A 10 -15.28 3.22 -20.04
CA ALA A 10 -16.58 3.57 -20.61
C ALA A 10 -16.68 3.13 -22.08
N LYS A 11 -15.66 3.43 -22.90
CA LYS A 11 -15.56 2.97 -24.29
C LYS A 11 -15.63 1.46 -24.38
N LEU A 12 -14.89 0.72 -23.54
CA LEU A 12 -14.98 -0.75 -23.51
C LEU A 12 -16.39 -1.25 -23.17
N ARG A 13 -17.09 -0.62 -22.22
CA ARG A 13 -18.47 -0.98 -21.85
C ARG A 13 -19.42 -0.78 -23.03
N GLN A 14 -19.29 0.32 -23.76
CA GLN A 14 -20.08 0.59 -24.96
C GLN A 14 -19.81 -0.44 -26.06
N VAL A 15 -18.55 -0.69 -26.40
CA VAL A 15 -18.15 -1.66 -27.44
C VAL A 15 -18.62 -3.07 -27.10
N LEU A 16 -18.61 -3.46 -25.82
CA LEU A 16 -19.12 -4.76 -25.38
C LEU A 16 -20.65 -4.91 -25.55
N ARG A 17 -21.41 -3.80 -25.50
CA ARG A 17 -22.86 -3.80 -25.74
C ARG A 17 -23.17 -3.82 -27.23
N GLU A 18 -22.42 -3.05 -28.00
CA GLU A 18 -22.62 -2.89 -29.45
C GLU A 18 -22.14 -4.11 -30.24
N TYR A 19 -21.06 -4.75 -29.80
CA TYR A 19 -20.46 -5.90 -30.48
C TYR A 19 -20.20 -7.09 -29.53
N PRO A 20 -21.24 -7.89 -29.21
CA PRO A 20 -21.12 -9.00 -28.26
C PRO A 20 -20.16 -10.12 -28.73
N THR A 21 -20.01 -10.26 -30.05
CA THR A 21 -19.23 -11.32 -30.71
C THR A 21 -17.74 -10.98 -30.85
N TYR A 22 -17.32 -9.76 -30.50
CA TYR A 22 -15.92 -9.35 -30.67
C TYR A 22 -14.96 -10.17 -29.81
N SER A 23 -13.89 -10.61 -30.45
CA SER A 23 -12.74 -11.21 -29.78
C SER A 23 -12.03 -10.18 -28.90
N ASN A 24 -11.27 -10.65 -27.91
CA ASN A 24 -10.48 -9.76 -27.04
C ASN A 24 -9.45 -8.93 -27.82
N ARG A 25 -8.99 -9.41 -28.99
CA ARG A 25 -8.07 -8.68 -29.88
C ARG A 25 -8.77 -7.50 -30.57
N GLN A 26 -9.98 -7.71 -31.08
CA GLN A 26 -10.79 -6.64 -31.69
C GLN A 26 -11.19 -5.59 -30.66
N LEU A 27 -11.57 -6.01 -29.44
CA LEU A 27 -11.84 -5.10 -28.33
C LEU A 27 -10.62 -4.26 -27.94
N ALA A 28 -9.43 -4.88 -27.93
CA ALA A 28 -8.17 -4.19 -27.64
C ALA A 28 -7.84 -3.12 -28.69
N GLN A 29 -8.07 -3.42 -29.97
CA GLN A 29 -7.92 -2.47 -31.06
C GLN A 29 -8.93 -1.32 -30.96
N ALA A 30 -10.21 -1.62 -30.72
CA ALA A 30 -11.26 -0.61 -30.63
C ALA A 30 -11.07 0.38 -29.45
N VAL A 31 -10.50 -0.08 -28.34
CA VAL A 31 -10.27 0.73 -27.13
C VAL A 31 -8.82 1.25 -27.03
N GLU A 32 -7.97 0.91 -28.01
CA GLU A 32 -6.55 1.28 -28.04
C GLU A 32 -5.81 0.91 -26.74
N CYS A 33 -6.09 -0.30 -26.26
CA CYS A 33 -5.56 -0.83 -24.99
C CYS A 33 -4.94 -2.21 -25.17
N SER A 34 -4.17 -2.66 -24.18
CA SER A 34 -3.60 -4.01 -24.22
C SER A 34 -4.67 -5.10 -24.01
N MET A 35 -4.45 -6.28 -24.60
CA MET A 35 -5.36 -7.42 -24.41
C MET A 35 -5.52 -7.83 -22.94
N ASN A 36 -4.45 -7.73 -22.14
CA ASN A 36 -4.50 -8.04 -20.71
C ASN A 36 -5.38 -7.06 -19.95
N TRP A 37 -5.35 -5.77 -20.33
CA TRP A 37 -6.25 -4.76 -19.80
C TRP A 37 -7.70 -5.10 -20.16
N VAL A 38 -7.98 -5.44 -21.42
CA VAL A 38 -9.33 -5.84 -21.87
C VAL A 38 -9.84 -7.07 -21.13
N LYS A 39 -9.04 -8.14 -21.01
CA LYS A 39 -9.44 -9.36 -20.26
C LYS A 39 -9.84 -9.02 -18.83
N LYS A 40 -9.02 -8.22 -18.14
CA LYS A 40 -9.27 -7.78 -16.76
C LYS A 40 -10.57 -6.98 -16.65
N TRP A 41 -10.76 -6.01 -17.52
CA TRP A 41 -11.90 -5.10 -17.44
C TRP A 41 -13.20 -5.71 -17.98
N LYS A 42 -13.15 -6.58 -19.00
CA LYS A 42 -14.30 -7.36 -19.47
C LYS A 42 -14.87 -8.23 -18.35
N LYS A 43 -14.02 -8.89 -17.56
CA LYS A 43 -14.44 -9.65 -16.38
C LYS A 43 -15.13 -8.75 -15.35
N ARG A 44 -14.48 -7.64 -14.97
CA ARG A 44 -15.02 -6.68 -13.99
C ARG A 44 -16.34 -6.03 -14.41
N LEU A 45 -16.48 -5.67 -15.69
CA LEU A 45 -17.68 -5.07 -16.24
C LEU A 45 -18.85 -6.05 -16.33
N ARG A 46 -18.59 -7.37 -16.43
CA ARG A 46 -19.63 -8.40 -16.34
C ARG A 46 -20.05 -8.69 -14.90
N GLU A 47 -19.12 -8.63 -13.96
CA GLU A 47 -19.39 -8.88 -12.53
C GLU A 47 -20.11 -7.70 -11.86
N ALA A 48 -19.96 -6.49 -12.41
CA ALA A 48 -20.63 -5.30 -11.92
C ALA A 48 -22.02 -5.12 -12.54
N ASP A 49 -22.88 -4.40 -11.82
CA ASP A 49 -24.20 -4.03 -12.31
C ASP A 49 -24.10 -3.18 -13.60
N PRO A 50 -24.92 -3.41 -14.63
CA PRO A 50 -24.92 -2.64 -15.89
C PRO A 50 -25.15 -1.13 -15.77
N GLN A 51 -25.69 -0.65 -14.65
CA GLN A 51 -25.89 0.77 -14.34
C GLN A 51 -24.91 1.31 -13.31
N ASP A 52 -24.11 0.46 -12.65
CA ASP A 52 -23.08 0.94 -11.72
C ASP A 52 -22.00 1.72 -12.50
N GLU A 53 -21.96 3.03 -12.34
CA GLU A 53 -20.91 3.91 -12.88
C GLU A 53 -19.63 3.86 -12.04
N LYS A 54 -19.74 3.48 -10.75
CA LYS A 54 -18.59 3.40 -9.85
C LYS A 54 -17.59 2.34 -10.29
N VAL A 55 -18.03 1.34 -11.05
CA VAL A 55 -17.13 0.34 -11.66
C VAL A 55 -16.12 0.96 -12.63
N LEU A 56 -16.45 2.09 -13.27
CA LEU A 56 -15.57 2.77 -14.22
C LEU A 56 -14.42 3.48 -13.50
N TRP A 57 -14.59 3.78 -12.21
CA TRP A 57 -13.58 4.39 -11.38
C TRP A 57 -12.66 3.34 -10.78
N ASN A 58 -11.40 3.71 -10.53
CA ASN A 58 -10.47 2.77 -9.91
C ASN A 58 -10.89 2.57 -8.46
N ARG A 59 -11.19 1.34 -8.03
CA ARG A 59 -11.33 1.05 -6.61
C ARG A 59 -9.95 1.20 -5.99
N SER A 60 -9.86 2.00 -4.92
CA SER A 60 -8.63 2.21 -4.17
C SER A 60 -7.86 0.89 -4.05
N SER A 61 -6.60 0.88 -4.50
CA SER A 61 -5.68 -0.25 -4.26
C SER A 61 -5.19 -0.29 -2.81
N ALA A 62 -5.87 0.43 -1.92
CA ALA A 62 -5.67 0.34 -0.49
C ALA A 62 -5.88 -1.12 -0.08
N ARG A 63 -4.87 -1.67 0.57
CA ARG A 63 -4.86 -3.06 0.98
C ARG A 63 -6.02 -3.30 1.96
N LYS A 64 -6.92 -4.23 1.64
CA LYS A 64 -8.10 -4.55 2.48
C LYS A 64 -7.72 -5.22 3.80
N THR A 65 -6.63 -5.98 3.81
CA THR A 65 -6.10 -6.62 5.02
C THR A 65 -4.86 -5.85 5.45
N PRO A 66 -4.88 -5.12 6.60
CA PRO A 66 -3.67 -4.56 7.15
C PRO A 66 -2.70 -5.72 7.43
N GLN A 67 -1.46 -5.62 6.95
CA GLN A 67 -0.43 -6.57 7.38
C GLN A 67 -0.23 -6.37 8.88
N PRO A 68 0.00 -7.44 9.67
CA PRO A 68 0.63 -7.24 10.97
C PRO A 68 1.91 -6.45 10.70
N LYS A 69 2.07 -5.27 11.32
CA LYS A 69 3.31 -4.51 11.25
C LYS A 69 4.25 -5.19 12.26
N PRO A 70 5.16 -6.13 11.88
CA PRO A 70 6.07 -6.76 12.85
C PRO A 70 6.89 -5.72 13.61
N THR A 71 7.08 -4.57 12.96
CA THR A 71 7.70 -3.35 13.47
C THR A 71 6.99 -2.68 14.65
N ARG A 72 5.75 -3.06 14.95
CA ARG A 72 4.95 -2.54 16.08
C ARG A 72 4.78 -3.59 17.18
N ASP A 73 5.65 -4.60 17.23
CA ASP A 73 5.73 -5.49 18.38
C ASP A 73 5.91 -4.65 19.67
N PRO A 74 5.17 -4.93 20.75
CA PRO A 74 5.25 -4.19 22.00
C PRO A 74 6.68 -4.04 22.54
N ARG A 75 7.54 -5.04 22.31
CA ARG A 75 8.94 -5.04 22.74
C ARG A 75 9.77 -4.04 21.94
N ILE A 76 9.50 -3.89 20.65
CA ILE A 76 10.15 -2.87 19.81
C ILE A 76 9.68 -1.48 20.25
N VAL A 77 8.38 -1.30 20.49
CA VAL A 77 7.81 -0.04 20.97
C VAL A 77 8.44 0.36 22.31
N ALA A 78 8.57 -0.57 23.25
CA ALA A 78 9.22 -0.32 24.53
C ALA A 78 10.67 0.16 24.36
N ARG A 79 11.46 -0.50 23.49
CA ARG A 79 12.84 -0.07 23.23
C ARG A 79 12.94 1.27 22.52
N VAL A 80 12.00 1.60 21.62
CA VAL A 80 11.92 2.94 20.99
C VAL A 80 11.75 4.03 22.06
N LEU A 81 10.83 3.83 23.01
CA LEU A 81 10.57 4.78 24.09
C LEU A 81 11.74 4.85 25.08
N GLU A 82 12.30 3.71 25.45
CA GLU A 82 13.45 3.66 26.36
C GLU A 82 14.68 4.37 25.79
N ILE A 83 14.98 4.21 24.49
CA ILE A 83 16.08 4.95 23.85
C ILE A 83 15.77 6.46 23.82
N ARG A 84 14.49 6.85 23.74
CA ARG A 84 14.07 8.26 23.74
C ARG A 84 14.26 8.88 25.13
N ASP A 85 13.85 8.19 26.18
CA ASP A 85 13.86 8.68 27.57
C ASP A 85 15.23 8.54 28.22
N HIS A 86 15.94 7.45 27.90
CA HIS A 86 17.25 7.10 28.40
C HIS A 86 18.20 6.84 27.23
N PRO A 87 18.67 7.90 26.54
CA PRO A 87 19.55 7.73 25.40
C PRO A 87 20.85 7.01 25.79
N PRO A 88 21.23 5.94 25.07
CA PRO A 88 22.54 5.31 25.22
C PRO A 88 23.67 6.31 24.92
N ASP A 89 24.90 6.03 25.35
CA ASP A 89 26.11 6.82 25.04
C ASP A 89 26.09 8.30 25.51
N ASN A 90 25.34 8.63 26.57
CA ASN A 90 25.28 9.97 27.17
C ASN A 90 24.96 11.09 26.14
N LEU A 91 24.05 10.84 25.19
CA LEU A 91 23.64 11.90 24.27
C LEU A 91 23.05 13.08 25.07
N GLN A 92 23.63 14.26 24.88
CA GLN A 92 23.17 15.51 25.51
C GLN A 92 21.85 16.04 24.91
N ARG A 93 21.28 15.35 23.92
CA ARG A 93 20.06 15.76 23.22
C ARG A 93 19.11 14.59 23.08
N VAL A 94 17.81 14.89 23.09
CA VAL A 94 16.77 13.88 22.91
C VAL A 94 16.88 13.27 21.50
N PRO A 95 17.09 11.94 21.38
CA PRO A 95 17.47 11.32 20.11
C PRO A 95 16.32 11.33 19.11
N GLY A 96 16.59 11.79 17.89
CA GLY A 96 15.63 11.76 16.80
C GLY A 96 15.45 10.35 16.21
N PRO A 97 14.46 10.16 15.30
CA PRO A 97 14.14 8.85 14.73
C PRO A 97 15.31 8.11 14.07
N LYS A 98 16.22 8.84 13.41
CA LYS A 98 17.43 8.25 12.79
C LYS A 98 18.38 7.68 13.85
N THR A 99 18.58 8.42 14.94
CA THR A 99 19.41 8.01 16.07
C THR A 99 18.80 6.82 16.79
N ILE A 100 17.48 6.83 17.01
CA ILE A 100 16.76 5.70 17.60
C ILE A 100 16.90 4.46 16.70
N SER A 101 16.71 4.58 15.38
CA SER A 101 16.88 3.46 14.44
C SER A 101 18.30 2.87 14.50
N TYR A 102 19.33 3.72 14.61
CA TYR A 102 20.71 3.28 14.77
C TYR A 102 20.92 2.40 16.01
N PHE A 103 20.39 2.82 17.17
CA PHE A 103 20.50 2.04 18.40
C PHE A 103 19.66 0.76 18.39
N LEU A 104 18.44 0.80 17.82
CA LEU A 104 17.60 -0.39 17.67
C LEU A 104 18.25 -1.49 16.82
N ASN A 105 18.98 -1.12 15.75
CA ASN A 105 19.72 -2.08 14.93
C ASN A 105 20.91 -2.70 15.66
N LYS A 106 21.44 -2.04 16.69
CA LYS A 106 22.54 -2.56 17.52
C LYS A 106 22.05 -3.39 18.70
N ASP A 107 20.80 -3.22 19.11
CA ASP A 107 20.20 -3.86 20.28
C ASP A 107 20.28 -5.39 20.19
N GLN A 108 21.01 -6.00 21.14
CA GLN A 108 21.23 -7.43 21.17
C GLN A 108 19.96 -8.20 21.59
N VAL A 109 19.13 -7.62 22.46
CA VAL A 109 17.88 -8.24 22.91
C VAL A 109 16.91 -8.41 21.75
N LEU A 110 16.80 -7.42 20.87
CA LEU A 110 15.96 -7.52 19.67
C LEU A 110 16.50 -8.58 18.69
N LYS A 111 17.82 -8.68 18.54
CA LYS A 111 18.47 -9.69 17.69
C LYS A 111 18.24 -11.12 18.21
N ASP A 112 18.39 -11.32 19.51
CA ASP A 112 18.19 -12.64 20.15
C ASP A 112 16.74 -13.11 20.01
N LEU A 113 15.79 -12.17 20.10
CA LEU A 113 14.37 -12.42 19.88
C LEU A 113 13.97 -12.51 18.39
N LYS A 114 14.93 -12.35 17.46
CA LYS A 114 14.71 -12.31 16.00
C LYS A 114 13.65 -11.28 15.58
N LEU A 115 13.55 -10.18 16.31
CA LEU A 115 12.63 -9.08 16.02
C LEU A 115 13.29 -8.10 15.04
N ILE A 116 12.55 -7.72 14.01
CA ILE A 116 13.05 -6.82 12.96
C ILE A 116 12.65 -5.38 13.32
N PRO A 117 13.61 -4.49 13.62
CA PRO A 117 13.31 -3.11 13.98
C PRO A 117 12.79 -2.29 12.78
N PRO A 118 12.14 -1.13 13.03
CA PRO A 118 11.75 -0.20 11.99
C PRO A 118 12.93 0.32 11.18
N THR A 119 12.83 0.18 9.86
CA THR A 119 13.76 0.78 8.90
C THR A 119 13.32 2.18 8.48
N SER A 120 12.02 2.49 8.56
CA SER A 120 11.47 3.80 8.21
C SER A 120 11.45 4.74 9.41
N THR A 121 12.01 5.93 9.23
CA THR A 121 11.92 7.01 10.22
C THR A 121 10.49 7.44 10.48
N SER A 122 9.60 7.34 9.49
CA SER A 122 8.17 7.66 9.65
C SER A 122 7.49 6.68 10.60
N THR A 123 7.87 5.41 10.58
CA THR A 123 7.32 4.41 11.52
C THR A 123 7.76 4.69 12.96
N ILE A 124 9.02 5.10 13.17
CA ILE A 124 9.50 5.50 14.50
C ILE A 124 8.78 6.77 14.95
N TRP A 125 8.60 7.74 14.07
CA TRP A 125 7.79 8.93 14.34
C TRP A 125 6.34 8.57 14.72
N GLU A 126 5.68 7.68 13.98
CA GLU A 126 4.34 7.20 14.33
C GLU A 126 4.30 6.59 15.74
N ILE A 127 5.30 5.77 16.09
CA ILE A 127 5.39 5.17 17.43
C ILE A 127 5.56 6.25 18.50
N LEU A 128 6.43 7.23 18.28
CA LEU A 128 6.67 8.33 19.21
C LEU A 128 5.44 9.22 19.38
N VAL A 129 4.68 9.49 18.31
CA VAL A 129 3.44 10.31 18.39
C VAL A 129 2.29 9.54 19.03
N GLU A 130 2.21 8.23 18.83
CA GLU A 130 1.12 7.39 19.35
C GLU A 130 1.32 7.02 20.84
N LYS A 131 2.58 6.99 21.33
CA LYS A 131 2.93 6.41 22.64
C LYS A 131 3.88 7.24 23.51
N GLY A 132 4.50 8.31 22.99
CA GLY A 132 5.35 9.24 23.72
C GLY A 132 4.68 10.59 23.93
#